data_AF-A0A7L1JYC7-F1
#
_entry.id   AF-A0A7L1JYC7-F1
#
_cell.length_a   1.000
_cell.length_b   1.000
_cell.length_c   1.000
_cell.angle_alpha   90.00
_cell.angle_beta   90.00
_cell.angle_gamma   90.00
#
_symmetry.space_group_name_H-M   'P 1'
#
loop_
_entity.id
_entity.type
_entity.pdbx_description
1 polymer ?
#
loop_
_entity_poly.entity_id
_entity_poly.type
_entity_poly.pdbx_seq_one_letter_code
_entity_poly.pdbx_strand_id
1 'polypeptide(L)'
;RSRKLQIRNIPPHLQWEVLDSLLAQYGTVENCEQVNTDTETAVVNVTYGNKDQARQAIEKLNGFQLENYSLKVAYIPDEMAAQQPPQQHPQGRRGFGQRGPPRQGSPGATTRQKPQSDVPLRMLVPTQFVGAIIGKEGATIRNITKQTQSKIDIHRKENAGAAEKPITIHSTPEGCSTACKIIMEIMQKEAQDTKFTEEIPLKILAHNNFVGRLIGKEGRNLKKIEQDTDTKITISPLQDLTLYNPERTITVKGSIETCAKAEEEIMKKIRESYENDIAAMNLQAHLIPGLNLNALGLFPPSSSGIPPPAVSVASAAAAASYPPFGQQPESETVHLFIPALAVGAIIGKQGQHIKQLSRFAGASIKIAPAEGPDAKLRMVIITGPPEAQFKAQGRIYGKLKEENFFGPKEEVKLEAHIKVPSYAAGRVIGKGGKTVNELQNLTSAEVVVPRDQTPDENDQVVVKITGHFYACQLAQRKIQEILAQVRRQQQQQKTLQSGQPQPRRK
;
A
#
# COMPACT_ATOMS: atom_id res chain seq x y z
N ARG A 1 -26.54 -3.29 -3.40
CA ARG A 1 -26.23 -1.84 -3.41
C ARG A 1 -25.12 -1.58 -2.39
N SER A 2 -24.17 -0.70 -2.71
CA SER A 2 -22.93 -0.47 -1.93
C SER A 2 -23.20 0.37 -0.68
N ARG A 3 -22.27 0.32 0.29
CA ARG A 3 -22.18 1.25 1.42
C ARG A 3 -21.52 2.60 1.07
N LYS A 4 -21.01 2.72 -0.17
CA LYS A 4 -20.28 3.87 -0.69
C LYS A 4 -21.17 4.71 -1.60
N LEU A 5 -21.16 6.02 -1.38
CA LEU A 5 -21.86 7.02 -2.17
C LEU A 5 -20.86 8.04 -2.71
N GLN A 6 -21.15 8.60 -3.87
CA GLN A 6 -20.49 9.77 -4.42
C GLN A 6 -21.49 10.92 -4.46
N ILE A 7 -21.11 12.04 -3.87
CA ILE A 7 -21.89 13.28 -3.81
C ILE A 7 -21.18 14.30 -4.69
N ARG A 8 -21.90 14.85 -5.67
CA ARG A 8 -21.40 15.82 -6.64
C ARG A 8 -22.20 17.12 -6.51
N ASN A 9 -21.67 18.18 -7.13
CA ASN A 9 -22.28 19.50 -7.15
C ASN A 9 -22.29 20.17 -5.75
N ILE A 10 -21.24 19.94 -4.96
CA ILE A 10 -21.06 20.58 -3.65
C ILE A 10 -20.45 21.98 -3.88
N PRO A 11 -20.94 23.05 -3.24
CA PRO A 11 -20.37 24.39 -3.38
C PRO A 11 -18.87 24.38 -3.01
N PRO A 12 -17.98 24.98 -3.82
CA PRO A 12 -16.53 24.89 -3.61
C PRO A 12 -16.05 25.63 -2.34
N HIS A 13 -16.82 26.63 -1.89
CA HIS A 13 -16.58 27.39 -0.66
C HIS A 13 -17.25 26.78 0.57
N LEU A 14 -18.00 25.67 0.41
CA LEU A 14 -18.68 25.03 1.53
C LEU A 14 -17.65 24.51 2.53
N GLN A 15 -17.78 24.94 3.79
CA GLN A 15 -16.93 24.44 4.84
C GLN A 15 -17.22 22.96 5.12
N TRP A 16 -16.14 22.17 5.25
CA TRP A 16 -16.21 20.73 5.46
C TRP A 16 -17.08 20.35 6.68
N GLU A 17 -17.06 21.17 7.72
CA GLU A 17 -17.84 20.98 8.95
C GLU A 17 -19.36 20.97 8.72
N VAL A 18 -19.84 21.77 7.75
CA VAL A 18 -21.25 21.84 7.36
C VAL A 18 -21.64 20.57 6.60
N LEU A 19 -20.76 20.12 5.70
CA LEU A 19 -20.96 18.88 4.95
C LEU A 19 -20.94 17.66 5.89
N ASP A 20 -19.97 17.58 6.79
CA ASP A 20 -19.83 16.48 7.76
C ASP A 20 -21.06 16.40 8.68
N SER A 21 -21.54 17.55 9.16
CA SER A 21 -22.77 17.64 9.95
C SER A 21 -24.00 17.18 9.17
N LEU A 22 -24.10 17.50 7.88
CA LEU A 22 -25.19 17.05 7.01
C LEU A 22 -25.14 15.54 6.77
N LEU A 23 -23.95 14.98 6.54
CA LEU A 23 -23.76 13.55 6.28
C LEU A 23 -24.02 12.69 7.52
N ALA A 24 -23.64 13.20 8.70
CA ALA A 24 -23.82 12.51 9.99
C ALA A 24 -25.29 12.37 10.40
N GLN A 25 -26.22 13.16 9.85
CA GLN A 25 -27.66 13.03 10.13
C GLN A 25 -28.26 11.73 9.59
N TYR A 26 -27.62 11.10 8.60
CA TYR A 26 -28.14 9.92 7.91
C TYR A 26 -27.39 8.62 8.27
N GLY A 27 -26.40 8.70 9.17
CA GLY A 27 -25.68 7.53 9.67
C GLY A 27 -24.24 7.81 10.06
N THR A 28 -23.56 6.75 10.53
CA THR A 28 -22.14 6.84 10.89
C THR A 28 -21.30 6.85 9.62
N VAL A 29 -20.59 7.94 9.38
CA VAL A 29 -19.65 8.08 8.27
C VAL A 29 -18.30 7.49 8.68
N GLU A 30 -17.89 6.39 8.04
CA GLU A 30 -16.60 5.73 8.29
C GLU A 30 -15.45 6.39 7.52
N ASN A 31 -15.73 6.87 6.31
CA ASN A 31 -14.75 7.55 5.48
C ASN A 31 -15.46 8.61 4.62
N CYS A 32 -14.84 9.77 4.49
CA CYS A 32 -15.32 10.88 3.67
C CYS A 32 -14.11 11.53 3.01
N GLU A 33 -13.99 11.37 1.70
CA GLU A 33 -12.85 11.83 0.92
C GLU A 33 -13.31 12.81 -0.16
N GLN A 34 -12.66 13.97 -0.24
CA GLN A 34 -12.87 14.89 -1.36
C GLN A 34 -12.09 14.38 -2.56
N VAL A 35 -12.77 14.29 -3.71
CA VAL A 35 -12.19 13.87 -4.98
C VAL A 35 -11.82 15.14 -5.74
N ASN A 36 -10.53 15.34 -6.00
CA ASN A 36 -10.08 16.43 -6.86
C ASN A 36 -10.60 16.17 -8.28
N THR A 37 -11.40 17.10 -8.79
CA THR A 37 -11.98 17.06 -10.14
C THR A 37 -11.86 18.45 -10.74
N ASP A 38 -11.74 18.56 -12.06
CA ASP A 38 -11.65 19.85 -12.77
C ASP A 38 -13.01 20.59 -12.84
N THR A 39 -13.99 20.19 -12.04
CA THR A 39 -15.31 20.83 -11.98
C THR A 39 -15.31 21.98 -10.98
N GLU A 40 -16.03 23.06 -11.31
CA GLU A 40 -16.21 24.22 -10.41
C GLU A 40 -16.88 23.87 -9.07
N THR A 41 -17.42 22.65 -8.94
CA THR A 41 -18.04 22.14 -7.73
C THR A 41 -17.27 20.96 -7.16
N ALA A 42 -17.25 20.85 -5.84
CA ALA A 42 -16.59 19.77 -5.14
C ALA A 42 -17.35 18.45 -5.33
N VAL A 43 -16.58 17.35 -5.34
CA VAL A 43 -17.08 15.99 -5.36
C VAL A 43 -16.52 15.26 -4.14
N VAL A 44 -17.36 14.52 -3.43
CA VAL A 44 -16.98 13.81 -2.21
C VAL A 44 -17.48 12.38 -2.27
N ASN A 45 -16.62 11.41 -1.97
CA ASN A 45 -17.02 10.03 -1.77
C ASN A 45 -17.20 9.77 -0.26
N VAL A 46 -18.33 9.17 0.11
CA VAL A 46 -18.73 8.89 1.48
C VAL A 46 -18.96 7.41 1.66
N THR A 47 -18.38 6.81 2.70
CA THR A 47 -18.62 5.43 3.10
C THR A 47 -19.36 5.43 4.42
N TYR A 48 -20.57 4.88 4.44
CA TYR A 48 -21.37 4.70 5.65
C TYR A 48 -21.08 3.36 6.32
N GLY A 49 -21.31 3.28 7.64
CA GLY A 49 -21.07 2.07 8.43
C GLY A 49 -21.87 0.86 7.97
N ASN A 50 -23.06 1.06 7.41
CA ASN A 50 -23.86 -0.01 6.82
C ASN A 50 -24.60 0.44 5.54
N LYS A 51 -25.14 -0.55 4.82
CA LYS A 51 -25.83 -0.34 3.53
C LYS A 51 -27.16 0.41 3.69
N ASP A 52 -27.82 0.27 4.83
CA ASP A 52 -29.11 0.92 5.11
C ASP A 52 -28.93 2.43 5.36
N GLN A 53 -27.88 2.83 6.07
CA GLN A 53 -27.47 4.23 6.23
C GLN A 53 -27.12 4.87 4.88
N ALA A 54 -26.36 4.19 4.04
CA ALA A 54 -26.07 4.67 2.68
C ALA A 54 -27.34 4.82 1.82
N ARG A 55 -28.32 3.92 2.00
CA ARG A 55 -29.62 4.02 1.32
C ARG A 55 -30.44 5.22 1.81
N GLN A 56 -30.50 5.42 3.12
CA GLN A 56 -31.21 6.56 3.70
C GLN A 56 -30.56 7.89 3.29
N ALA A 57 -29.23 7.93 3.26
CA ALA A 57 -28.47 9.10 2.83
C ALA A 57 -28.72 9.45 1.35
N ILE A 58 -28.68 8.49 0.41
CA ILE A 58 -28.94 8.79 -1.02
C ILE A 58 -30.38 9.23 -1.27
N GLU A 59 -31.38 8.66 -0.58
CA GLU A 59 -32.79 9.04 -0.74
C GLU A 59 -33.07 10.46 -0.24
N LYS A 60 -32.28 10.97 0.73
CA LYS A 60 -32.46 12.29 1.34
C LYS A 60 -31.53 13.37 0.79
N LEU A 61 -30.31 13.01 0.40
CA LEU A 61 -29.30 13.93 -0.08
C LEU A 61 -29.38 14.15 -1.60
N ASN A 62 -29.90 13.20 -2.37
CA ASN A 62 -30.03 13.37 -3.82
C ASN A 62 -31.11 14.40 -4.13
N GLY A 63 -30.73 15.53 -4.74
CA GLY A 63 -31.61 16.68 -4.97
C GLY A 63 -31.70 17.66 -3.80
N PHE A 64 -30.93 17.45 -2.72
CA PHE A 64 -30.89 18.39 -1.60
C PHE A 64 -30.31 19.73 -2.06
N GLN A 65 -31.02 20.83 -1.81
CA GLN A 65 -30.57 22.16 -2.16
C GLN A 65 -29.69 22.74 -1.05
N LEU A 66 -28.47 23.09 -1.43
CA LEU A 66 -27.50 23.76 -0.59
C LEU A 66 -27.10 25.06 -1.29
N GLU A 67 -27.60 26.19 -0.79
CA GLU A 67 -27.54 27.47 -1.49
C GLU A 67 -28.16 27.37 -2.90
N ASN A 68 -27.41 27.69 -3.96
CA ASN A 68 -27.85 27.58 -5.36
C ASN A 68 -27.48 26.23 -6.01
N TYR A 69 -26.97 25.27 -5.24
CA TYR A 69 -26.50 23.98 -5.74
C TYR A 69 -27.43 22.84 -5.32
N SER A 70 -27.84 22.02 -6.28
CA SER A 70 -28.56 20.77 -6.01
C SER A 70 -27.56 19.62 -5.96
N LEU A 71 -27.41 18.98 -4.80
CA LEU A 71 -26.53 17.82 -4.65
C LEU A 71 -27.01 16.67 -5.55
N LYS A 72 -26.06 15.98 -6.18
CA LYS A 72 -26.31 14.76 -6.96
C LYS A 72 -25.59 13.59 -6.30
N VAL A 73 -26.35 12.58 -5.87
CA VAL A 73 -25.79 11.45 -5.10
C VAL A 73 -25.99 10.14 -5.87
N ALA A 74 -24.91 9.37 -6.03
CA ALA A 74 -24.91 8.09 -6.72
C ALA A 74 -24.17 7.02 -5.91
N TYR A 75 -24.56 5.75 -6.06
CA TYR A 75 -23.79 4.65 -5.49
C TYR A 75 -22.46 4.45 -6.22
N ILE A 76 -21.39 4.22 -5.47
CA ILE A 76 -20.13 3.72 -6.03
C ILE A 76 -20.24 2.19 -6.08
N PRO A 77 -20.06 1.53 -7.24
CA PRO A 77 -20.11 0.07 -7.31
C PRO A 77 -19.03 -0.57 -6.41
N ASP A 78 -19.42 -1.49 -5.54
CA ASP A 78 -18.45 -2.35 -4.86
C ASP A 78 -17.99 -3.42 -5.86
N GLU A 79 -16.71 -3.43 -6.23
CA GLU A 79 -16.13 -4.44 -7.15
C GLU A 79 -16.23 -5.89 -6.61
N MET A 80 -16.69 -6.10 -5.37
CA MET A 80 -16.87 -7.43 -4.77
C MET A 80 -18.24 -8.07 -5.03
N ALA A 81 -19.15 -7.44 -5.80
CA ALA A 81 -20.49 -8.02 -6.09
C ALA A 81 -20.67 -8.55 -7.53
N ALA A 82 -19.65 -8.47 -8.39
CA ALA A 82 -19.74 -8.88 -9.80
C ALA A 82 -19.27 -10.33 -10.08
N GLN A 83 -19.22 -11.19 -9.05
CA GLN A 83 -19.06 -12.64 -9.23
C GLN A 83 -20.30 -13.37 -8.73
N GLN A 84 -21.41 -13.21 -9.46
CA GLN A 84 -22.47 -14.22 -9.46
C GLN A 84 -22.84 -14.52 -10.91
N PRO A 85 -22.70 -15.78 -11.37
CA PRO A 85 -23.19 -16.16 -12.69
C PRO A 85 -24.72 -16.06 -12.72
N PRO A 86 -25.34 -15.82 -13.89
CA PRO A 86 -26.81 -15.77 -14.00
C PRO A 86 -27.44 -17.11 -13.59
N GLN A 87 -28.30 -17.10 -12.57
CA GLN A 87 -29.16 -18.23 -12.23
C GLN A 87 -30.22 -18.42 -13.32
N GLN A 88 -30.03 -19.46 -14.15
CA GLN A 88 -31.06 -19.94 -15.07
C GLN A 88 -32.19 -20.61 -14.27
N HIS A 89 -33.43 -20.24 -14.61
CA HIS A 89 -34.64 -20.90 -14.13
C HIS A 89 -34.71 -22.36 -14.59
N PRO A 90 -35.36 -23.25 -13.81
CA PRO A 90 -35.46 -24.67 -14.15
C PRO A 90 -36.63 -24.93 -15.12
N GLN A 91 -36.31 -25.44 -16.30
CA GLN A 91 -37.25 -26.24 -17.10
C GLN A 91 -36.65 -27.62 -17.33
N GLY A 92 -37.30 -28.62 -16.74
CA GLY A 92 -36.83 -30.00 -16.76
C GLY A 92 -37.02 -30.69 -18.10
N ARG A 93 -36.18 -31.70 -18.35
CA ARG A 93 -36.62 -32.99 -18.91
C ARG A 93 -35.53 -34.05 -18.79
N ARG A 94 -35.87 -35.08 -18.01
CA ARG A 94 -35.56 -36.52 -18.12
C ARG A 94 -34.37 -36.98 -18.98
N GLY A 95 -33.52 -37.82 -18.37
CA GLY A 95 -32.67 -38.76 -19.09
C GLY A 95 -31.75 -39.58 -18.17
N PHE A 96 -32.31 -40.56 -17.48
CA PHE A 96 -31.55 -41.61 -16.76
C PHE A 96 -30.78 -42.48 -17.77
N GLY A 97 -29.46 -42.64 -17.57
CA GLY A 97 -28.61 -43.53 -18.34
C GLY A 97 -27.49 -44.10 -17.46
N GLN A 98 -27.32 -45.42 -17.52
CA GLN A 98 -26.76 -46.28 -16.49
C GLN A 98 -25.25 -46.20 -16.28
N ARG A 99 -24.91 -46.55 -15.03
CA ARG A 99 -23.61 -46.84 -14.42
C ARG A 99 -22.87 -47.99 -15.13
N GLY A 100 -21.67 -47.73 -15.65
CA GLY A 100 -20.69 -48.75 -16.07
C GLY A 100 -19.45 -48.76 -15.14
N PRO A 101 -18.78 -49.91 -14.93
CA PRO A 101 -17.68 -50.05 -13.96
C PRO A 101 -16.33 -49.50 -14.48
N PRO A 102 -15.38 -49.18 -13.59
CA PRO A 102 -14.16 -48.46 -13.94
C PRO A 102 -13.14 -49.39 -14.61
N ARG A 103 -12.58 -48.96 -15.74
CA ARG A 103 -11.49 -49.65 -16.41
C ARG A 103 -10.18 -48.88 -16.26
N GLN A 104 -9.15 -49.66 -15.96
CA GLN A 104 -7.81 -49.32 -15.52
C GLN A 104 -6.93 -48.82 -16.68
N GLY A 105 -6.09 -47.81 -16.40
CA GLY A 105 -4.79 -47.62 -17.03
C GLY A 105 -4.71 -46.67 -18.24
N SER A 106 -4.13 -45.48 -18.01
CA SER A 106 -2.95 -45.03 -18.76
C SER A 106 -2.22 -43.89 -18.02
N PRO A 107 -0.89 -43.96 -17.89
CA PRO A 107 -0.04 -43.04 -17.15
C PRO A 107 0.43 -41.88 -18.03
N GLY A 108 0.58 -40.70 -17.45
CA GLY A 108 1.12 -39.54 -18.16
C GLY A 108 0.48 -38.23 -17.72
N ALA A 109 0.42 -37.99 -16.41
CA ALA A 109 0.23 -36.63 -15.93
C ALA A 109 1.51 -35.87 -16.29
N THR A 110 1.49 -35.22 -17.45
CA THR A 110 2.38 -34.09 -17.72
C THR A 110 2.32 -33.20 -16.49
N THR A 111 3.50 -32.97 -15.91
CA THR A 111 3.71 -31.95 -14.89
C THR A 111 2.98 -30.71 -15.38
N ARG A 112 1.83 -30.39 -14.76
CA ARG A 112 1.24 -29.06 -14.87
C ARG A 112 2.32 -28.15 -14.32
N GLN A 113 3.11 -27.58 -15.23
CA GLN A 113 3.99 -26.47 -14.91
C GLN A 113 3.09 -25.49 -14.16
N LYS A 114 3.48 -25.19 -12.91
CA LYS A 114 2.85 -24.12 -12.14
C LYS A 114 2.75 -22.92 -13.10
N PRO A 115 1.61 -22.22 -13.18
CA PRO A 115 1.57 -20.98 -13.95
C PRO A 115 2.69 -20.10 -13.40
N GLN A 116 3.74 -19.92 -14.21
CA GLN A 116 4.81 -18.99 -13.91
C GLN A 116 4.11 -17.66 -13.74
N SER A 117 4.22 -17.06 -12.56
CA SER A 117 3.67 -15.75 -12.26
C SER A 117 4.44 -14.74 -13.11
N ASP A 118 4.05 -14.61 -14.38
CA ASP A 118 4.74 -13.78 -15.35
C ASP A 118 4.51 -12.32 -14.96
N VAL A 119 5.60 -11.60 -14.73
CA VAL A 119 5.56 -10.20 -14.32
C VAL A 119 5.05 -9.40 -15.52
N PRO A 120 3.87 -8.74 -15.43
CA PRO A 120 3.32 -8.04 -16.58
C PRO A 120 4.19 -6.85 -16.95
N LEU A 121 4.27 -6.55 -18.25
CA LEU A 121 4.87 -5.32 -18.72
C LEU A 121 3.89 -4.17 -18.49
N ARG A 122 4.33 -3.14 -17.76
CA ARG A 122 3.57 -1.91 -17.57
C ARG A 122 4.28 -0.75 -18.26
N MET A 123 3.57 0.01 -19.08
CA MET A 123 4.14 1.15 -19.80
C MET A 123 3.24 2.38 -19.70
N LEU A 124 3.83 3.58 -19.72
CA LEU A 124 3.11 4.85 -19.82
C LEU A 124 2.98 5.28 -21.28
N VAL A 125 1.78 5.67 -21.66
CA VAL A 125 1.47 6.18 -22.99
C VAL A 125 0.80 7.54 -22.90
N PRO A 126 1.25 8.56 -23.65
CA PRO A 126 0.58 9.85 -23.69
C PRO A 126 -0.89 9.72 -24.10
N THR A 127 -1.78 10.43 -23.40
CA THR A 127 -3.23 10.32 -23.54
C THR A 127 -3.70 10.55 -24.99
N GLN A 128 -3.01 11.40 -25.75
CA GLN A 128 -3.31 11.67 -27.16
C GLN A 128 -3.21 10.43 -28.07
N PHE A 129 -2.31 9.47 -27.76
CA PHE A 129 -2.11 8.27 -28.58
C PHE A 129 -3.00 7.09 -28.17
N VAL A 130 -3.62 7.16 -26.98
CA VAL A 130 -4.45 6.07 -26.44
C VAL A 130 -5.63 5.75 -27.38
N GLY A 131 -6.20 6.77 -28.04
CA GLY A 131 -7.26 6.59 -29.02
C GLY A 131 -6.85 5.72 -30.21
N ALA A 132 -5.66 5.95 -30.77
CA ALA A 132 -5.11 5.21 -31.89
C ALA A 132 -4.80 3.74 -31.54
N ILE A 133 -4.24 3.52 -30.35
CA ILE A 133 -3.92 2.16 -29.83
C ILE A 133 -5.19 1.33 -29.66
N ILE A 134 -6.27 1.94 -29.15
CA ILE A 134 -7.57 1.27 -29.05
C ILE A 134 -8.14 1.03 -30.45
N GLY A 135 -8.14 2.05 -31.29
CA GLY A 135 -8.74 2.05 -32.63
C GLY A 135 -10.27 2.14 -32.61
N LYS A 136 -10.86 2.34 -33.79
CA LYS A 136 -12.32 2.38 -33.97
C LYS A 136 -12.92 1.06 -33.47
N GLU A 137 -13.90 1.16 -32.56
CA GLU A 137 -14.56 0.01 -31.90
C GLU A 137 -13.60 -0.97 -31.19
N GLY A 138 -12.37 -0.54 -30.87
CA GLY A 138 -11.37 -1.42 -30.29
C GLY A 138 -10.68 -2.36 -31.29
N ALA A 139 -10.82 -2.13 -32.61
CA ALA A 139 -10.27 -3.02 -33.63
C ALA A 139 -8.74 -3.16 -33.55
N THR A 140 -8.03 -2.05 -33.33
CA THR A 140 -6.56 -2.04 -33.25
C THR A 140 -6.09 -2.86 -32.04
N ILE A 141 -6.57 -2.55 -30.82
CA ILE A 141 -6.15 -3.29 -29.63
C ILE A 141 -6.54 -4.77 -29.68
N ARG A 142 -7.68 -5.12 -30.29
CA ARG A 142 -8.07 -6.52 -30.53
C ARG A 142 -7.11 -7.23 -31.48
N ASN A 143 -6.63 -6.55 -32.52
CA ASN A 143 -5.64 -7.09 -33.43
C ASN A 143 -4.29 -7.33 -32.73
N ILE A 144 -3.82 -6.37 -31.93
CA ILE A 144 -2.59 -6.52 -31.13
C ILE A 144 -2.74 -7.75 -30.21
N THR A 145 -3.78 -7.77 -29.38
CA THR A 145 -4.15 -8.87 -28.47
C THR A 145 -4.14 -10.24 -29.18
N LYS A 146 -4.67 -10.32 -30.41
CA LYS A 146 -4.71 -11.55 -31.20
C LYS A 146 -3.34 -11.96 -31.74
N GLN A 147 -2.55 -11.02 -32.26
CA GLN A 147 -1.22 -11.31 -32.82
C GLN A 147 -0.22 -11.72 -31.75
N THR A 148 -0.27 -11.07 -30.59
CA THR A 148 0.72 -11.26 -29.52
C THR A 148 0.29 -12.26 -28.45
N GLN A 149 -0.95 -12.79 -28.58
CA GLN A 149 -1.58 -13.65 -27.56
C GLN A 149 -1.55 -12.99 -26.16
N SER A 150 -1.67 -11.66 -26.12
CA SER A 150 -1.61 -10.87 -24.88
C SER A 150 -2.99 -10.45 -24.42
N LYS A 151 -3.16 -10.28 -23.11
CA LYS A 151 -4.25 -9.48 -22.54
C LYS A 151 -3.73 -8.08 -22.22
N ILE A 152 -4.31 -7.06 -22.85
CA ILE A 152 -3.89 -5.66 -22.70
C ILE A 152 -4.98 -4.87 -21.97
N ASP A 153 -4.64 -4.33 -20.81
CA ASP A 153 -5.51 -3.52 -19.96
C ASP A 153 -5.07 -2.04 -19.99
N ILE A 154 -5.98 -1.15 -20.42
CA ILE A 154 -5.73 0.31 -20.46
C ILE A 154 -6.46 0.98 -19.30
N HIS A 155 -5.70 1.56 -18.37
CA HIS A 155 -6.22 2.17 -17.13
C HIS A 155 -6.75 3.59 -17.36
N ARG A 156 -7.94 3.69 -17.97
CA ARG A 156 -8.54 4.99 -18.37
C ARG A 156 -9.16 5.78 -17.21
N LYS A 157 -9.79 5.07 -16.25
CA LYS A 157 -10.66 5.66 -15.21
C LYS A 157 -9.91 6.14 -13.97
N GLU A 158 -8.77 5.52 -13.65
CA GLU A 158 -8.01 5.79 -12.43
C GLU A 158 -7.33 7.17 -12.46
N ASN A 159 -7.08 7.73 -13.65
CA ASN A 159 -6.34 8.99 -13.86
C ASN A 159 -6.99 9.93 -14.88
N ALA A 160 -8.32 10.13 -14.86
CA ALA A 160 -9.00 11.05 -15.79
C ALA A 160 -8.33 12.45 -15.78
N GLY A 161 -7.85 12.95 -16.93
CA GLY A 161 -7.09 14.21 -17.03
C GLY A 161 -5.56 14.09 -17.08
N ALA A 162 -4.97 12.95 -16.71
CA ALA A 162 -3.50 12.80 -16.76
C ALA A 162 -2.93 12.88 -18.19
N ALA A 163 -1.75 13.47 -18.33
CA ALA A 163 -1.02 13.57 -19.60
C ALA A 163 -0.61 12.19 -20.15
N GLU A 164 -0.39 11.21 -19.27
CA GLU A 164 -0.01 9.84 -19.61
C GLU A 164 -0.93 8.83 -18.92
N LYS A 165 -1.14 7.69 -19.56
CA LYS A 165 -1.98 6.59 -19.08
C LYS A 165 -1.14 5.32 -18.95
N PRO A 166 -1.27 4.56 -17.84
CA PRO A 166 -0.65 3.26 -17.75
C PRO A 166 -1.41 2.24 -18.60
N ILE A 167 -0.65 1.44 -19.35
CA ILE A 167 -1.09 0.26 -20.08
C ILE A 167 -0.38 -0.94 -19.47
N THR A 168 -1.13 -1.99 -19.16
CA THR A 168 -0.60 -3.26 -18.63
C THR A 168 -0.77 -4.37 -19.65
N ILE A 169 0.30 -5.08 -19.96
CA ILE A 169 0.36 -6.16 -20.94
C ILE A 169 0.67 -7.45 -20.19
N HIS A 170 -0.26 -8.40 -20.28
CA HIS A 170 -0.13 -9.74 -19.72
C HIS A 170 0.05 -10.74 -20.87
N SER A 171 1.27 -11.23 -21.07
CA SER A 171 1.61 -12.31 -22.01
C SER A 171 2.94 -12.94 -21.60
N THR A 172 3.39 -13.92 -22.39
CA THR A 172 4.79 -14.36 -22.38
C THR A 172 5.73 -13.19 -22.64
N PRO A 173 7.03 -13.31 -22.30
CA PRO A 173 8.02 -12.25 -22.51
C PRO A 173 8.13 -11.80 -23.97
N GLU A 174 8.11 -12.76 -24.89
CA GLU A 174 8.11 -12.53 -26.33
C GLU A 174 6.83 -11.79 -26.78
N GLY A 175 5.67 -12.19 -26.23
CA GLY A 175 4.39 -11.53 -26.48
C GLY A 175 4.36 -10.09 -25.96
N CYS A 176 4.93 -9.84 -24.77
CA CYS A 176 5.05 -8.50 -24.17
C CYS A 176 5.92 -7.60 -25.04
N SER A 177 7.08 -8.11 -25.47
CA SER A 177 8.04 -7.38 -26.31
C SER A 177 7.44 -7.04 -27.68
N THR A 178 6.74 -8.01 -28.29
CA THR A 178 6.04 -7.80 -29.57
C THR A 178 4.91 -6.79 -29.44
N ALA A 179 4.10 -6.89 -28.37
CA ALA A 179 3.02 -5.94 -28.12
C ALA A 179 3.55 -4.53 -27.86
N CYS A 180 4.62 -4.40 -27.08
CA CYS A 180 5.32 -3.13 -26.84
C CYS A 180 5.76 -2.49 -28.15
N LYS A 181 6.41 -3.27 -29.03
CA LYS A 181 6.86 -2.82 -30.36
C LYS A 181 5.69 -2.32 -31.21
N ILE A 182 4.61 -3.10 -31.35
CA ILE A 182 3.44 -2.72 -32.16
C ILE A 182 2.78 -1.44 -31.59
N ILE A 183 2.69 -1.31 -30.26
CA ILE A 183 2.15 -0.11 -29.62
C ILE A 183 3.01 1.13 -29.94
N MET A 184 4.34 1.01 -29.87
CA MET A 184 5.24 2.11 -30.24
C MET A 184 5.11 2.48 -31.72
N GLU A 185 4.97 1.51 -32.62
CA GLU A 185 4.75 1.76 -34.05
C GLU A 185 3.44 2.51 -34.32
N ILE A 186 2.36 2.16 -33.62
CA ILE A 186 1.08 2.87 -33.70
C ILE A 186 1.22 4.31 -33.20
N MET A 187 1.92 4.51 -32.07
CA MET A 187 2.18 5.83 -31.51
C MET A 187 3.00 6.70 -32.48
N GLN A 188 4.03 6.13 -33.10
CA GLN A 188 4.86 6.85 -34.08
C GLN A 188 4.08 7.20 -35.36
N LYS A 189 3.21 6.29 -35.83
CA LYS A 189 2.36 6.57 -36.99
C LYS A 189 1.34 7.68 -36.70
N GLU A 190 0.66 7.61 -35.56
CA GLU A 190 -0.29 8.65 -35.13
C GLU A 190 0.42 10.00 -34.95
N ALA A 191 1.66 10.01 -34.47
CA ALA A 191 2.48 11.20 -34.36
C ALA A 191 2.80 11.83 -35.72
N GLN A 192 3.11 11.03 -36.73
CA GLN A 192 3.32 11.50 -38.11
C GLN A 192 2.04 12.10 -38.69
N ASP A 193 0.90 11.42 -38.52
CA ASP A 193 -0.41 11.86 -39.03
C ASP A 193 -0.87 13.17 -38.38
N THR A 194 -0.57 13.36 -37.08
CA THR A 194 -0.90 14.57 -36.30
C THR A 194 0.17 15.66 -36.36
N LYS A 195 1.25 15.46 -37.14
CA LYS A 195 2.42 16.36 -37.22
C LYS A 195 3.06 16.65 -35.86
N PHE A 196 3.01 15.68 -34.95
CA PHE A 196 3.70 15.72 -33.68
C PHE A 196 5.21 15.52 -33.93
N THR A 197 6.02 16.53 -33.63
CA THR A 197 7.45 16.58 -33.98
C THR A 197 8.37 16.06 -32.87
N GLU A 198 7.86 15.83 -31.67
CA GLU A 198 8.69 15.35 -30.56
C GLU A 198 8.90 13.83 -30.64
N GLU A 199 10.10 13.40 -30.28
CA GLU A 199 10.43 11.98 -30.14
C GLU A 199 9.62 11.38 -28.99
N ILE A 200 8.99 10.22 -29.24
CA ILE A 200 8.17 9.53 -28.25
C ILE A 200 9.02 8.45 -27.58
N PRO A 201 9.46 8.65 -26.31
CA PRO A 201 10.26 7.66 -25.63
C PRO A 201 9.41 6.49 -25.15
N LEU A 202 10.04 5.32 -25.00
CA LEU A 202 9.43 4.21 -24.30
C LEU A 202 9.51 4.45 -22.78
N LYS A 203 8.37 4.42 -22.09
CA LYS A 203 8.30 4.60 -20.63
C LYS A 203 7.77 3.34 -19.97
N ILE A 204 8.60 2.62 -19.24
CA ILE A 204 8.26 1.39 -18.51
C ILE A 204 8.03 1.75 -17.03
N LEU A 205 6.99 1.18 -16.41
CA LEU A 205 6.71 1.29 -14.98
C LEU A 205 7.19 0.04 -14.26
N ALA A 206 8.00 0.24 -13.22
CA ALA A 206 8.48 -0.86 -12.39
C ALA A 206 8.58 -0.43 -10.93
N HIS A 207 8.27 -1.35 -10.02
CA HIS A 207 8.38 -1.11 -8.58
C HIS A 207 9.83 -0.76 -8.18
N ASN A 208 10.00 0.20 -7.26
CA ASN A 208 11.31 0.69 -6.83
C ASN A 208 12.31 -0.42 -6.46
N ASN A 209 11.84 -1.49 -5.79
CA ASN A 209 12.65 -2.67 -5.44
C ASN A 209 13.31 -3.39 -6.64
N PHE A 210 12.65 -3.39 -7.81
CA PHE A 210 13.21 -3.97 -9.03
C PHE A 210 14.11 -2.96 -9.74
N VAL A 211 13.72 -1.69 -9.75
CA VAL A 211 14.50 -0.61 -10.37
C VAL A 211 15.86 -0.42 -9.67
N GLY A 212 15.93 -0.51 -8.35
CA GLY A 212 17.20 -0.45 -7.61
C GLY A 212 18.18 -1.57 -8.02
N ARG A 213 17.67 -2.79 -8.24
CA ARG A 213 18.49 -3.94 -8.70
C ARG A 213 18.82 -3.86 -10.20
N LEU A 214 17.92 -3.31 -11.01
CA LEU A 214 18.15 -3.00 -12.41
C LEU A 214 19.33 -2.03 -12.56
N ILE A 215 19.39 -0.97 -11.73
CA ILE A 215 20.50 0.00 -11.71
C ILE A 215 21.81 -0.71 -11.39
N GLY A 216 21.81 -1.52 -10.33
CA GLY A 216 23.00 -2.22 -9.84
C GLY A 216 23.97 -1.29 -9.10
N LYS A 217 25.03 -1.88 -8.51
CA LYS A 217 26.06 -1.12 -7.79
C LYS A 217 26.72 -0.11 -8.75
N GLU A 218 26.78 1.16 -8.36
CA GLU A 218 27.34 2.28 -9.14
C GLU A 218 26.68 2.48 -10.53
N GLY A 219 25.46 1.97 -10.73
CA GLY A 219 24.78 2.02 -12.02
C GLY A 219 25.35 1.09 -13.09
N ARG A 220 26.25 0.16 -12.72
CA ARG A 220 26.97 -0.71 -13.67
C ARG A 220 26.03 -1.53 -14.54
N ASN A 221 24.95 -2.04 -13.98
CA ASN A 221 24.04 -2.92 -14.72
C ASN A 221 23.19 -2.11 -15.71
N LEU A 222 22.70 -0.93 -15.31
CA LEU A 222 22.00 -0.03 -16.23
C LEU A 222 22.91 0.43 -17.38
N LYS A 223 24.13 0.86 -17.08
CA LYS A 223 25.12 1.28 -18.10
C LYS A 223 25.43 0.17 -19.10
N LYS A 224 25.48 -1.08 -18.64
CA LYS A 224 25.68 -2.24 -19.51
C LYS A 224 24.51 -2.40 -20.47
N ILE A 225 23.26 -2.31 -19.98
CA ILE A 225 22.07 -2.40 -20.83
C ILE A 225 22.05 -1.25 -21.85
N GLU A 226 22.35 -0.01 -21.44
CA GLU A 226 22.47 1.14 -22.35
C GLU A 226 23.49 0.87 -23.46
N GLN A 227 24.66 0.32 -23.12
CA GLN A 227 25.72 0.00 -24.07
C GLN A 227 25.34 -1.16 -25.02
N ASP A 228 24.78 -2.25 -24.48
CA ASP A 228 24.45 -3.44 -25.26
C ASP A 228 23.28 -3.21 -26.24
N THR A 229 22.42 -2.24 -25.93
CA THR A 229 21.20 -1.94 -26.72
C THR A 229 21.30 -0.68 -27.56
N ASP A 230 22.40 0.09 -27.41
CA ASP A 230 22.60 1.40 -28.02
C ASP A 230 21.44 2.37 -27.74
N THR A 231 21.01 2.41 -26.47
CA THR A 231 19.92 3.27 -26.01
C THR A 231 20.35 4.21 -24.90
N LYS A 232 19.60 5.29 -24.70
CA LYS A 232 19.74 6.17 -23.54
C LYS A 232 18.61 5.92 -22.56
N ILE A 233 18.95 5.46 -21.36
CA ILE A 233 17.99 5.07 -20.33
C ILE A 233 18.07 6.05 -19.15
N THR A 234 16.92 6.63 -18.78
CA THR A 234 16.80 7.55 -17.66
C THR A 234 15.72 7.05 -16.71
N ILE A 235 15.96 7.15 -15.40
CA ILE A 235 15.04 6.66 -14.39
C ILE A 235 14.53 7.85 -13.59
N SER A 236 13.21 7.96 -13.44
CA SER A 236 12.55 9.04 -12.67
C SER A 236 13.15 9.12 -11.26
N PRO A 237 13.52 10.28 -10.72
CA PRO A 237 14.18 10.38 -9.42
C PRO A 237 13.35 9.76 -8.28
N LEU A 238 14.02 9.46 -7.15
CA LEU A 238 13.34 8.92 -5.96
C LEU A 238 12.30 9.88 -5.37
N GLN A 239 12.40 11.18 -5.68
CA GLN A 239 11.43 12.19 -5.25
C GLN A 239 10.04 12.01 -5.90
N ASP A 240 9.96 11.33 -7.05
CA ASP A 240 8.70 11.08 -7.75
C ASP A 240 7.94 9.88 -7.14
N LEU A 241 8.54 9.18 -6.17
CA LEU A 241 7.94 8.03 -5.48
C LEU A 241 6.99 8.51 -4.38
N THR A 242 5.78 7.95 -4.33
CA THR A 242 4.82 8.23 -3.25
C THR A 242 4.33 6.93 -2.63
N LEU A 243 3.74 6.99 -1.43
CA LEU A 243 3.20 5.79 -0.76
C LEU A 243 2.09 5.09 -1.57
N TYR A 244 1.46 5.80 -2.50
CA TYR A 244 0.43 5.27 -3.43
C TYR A 244 0.99 4.93 -4.81
N ASN A 245 2.20 5.39 -5.14
CA ASN A 245 2.88 5.07 -6.39
C ASN A 245 4.32 4.63 -6.11
N PRO A 246 4.53 3.34 -5.76
CA PRO A 246 5.86 2.78 -5.57
C PRO A 246 6.55 2.42 -6.91
N GLU A 247 5.94 2.77 -8.05
CA GLU A 247 6.49 2.54 -9.38
C GLU A 247 7.37 3.73 -9.79
N ARG A 248 8.57 3.43 -10.29
CA ARG A 248 9.42 4.41 -10.98
C ARG A 248 9.25 4.24 -12.48
N THR A 249 9.40 5.34 -13.19
CA THR A 249 9.38 5.36 -14.65
C THR A 249 10.79 5.19 -15.18
N ILE A 250 11.00 4.13 -15.97
CA ILE A 250 12.22 3.89 -16.74
C ILE A 250 11.94 4.40 -18.15
N THR A 251 12.59 5.49 -18.54
CA THR A 251 12.43 6.14 -19.85
C THR A 251 13.60 5.75 -20.75
N VAL A 252 13.31 5.06 -21.85
CA VAL A 252 14.24 4.61 -22.87
C VAL A 252 14.07 5.46 -24.12
N LYS A 253 15.17 6.04 -24.62
CA LYS A 253 15.23 6.82 -25.86
C LYS A 253 16.10 6.11 -26.89
N GLY A 254 15.65 6.10 -28.14
CA GLY A 254 16.25 5.34 -29.24
C GLY A 254 15.22 5.01 -30.32
N SER A 255 15.67 4.30 -31.37
CA SER A 255 14.77 3.77 -32.39
C SER A 255 13.85 2.69 -31.80
N ILE A 256 12.69 2.44 -32.44
CA ILE A 256 11.73 1.40 -32.00
C ILE A 256 12.42 0.04 -31.81
N GLU A 257 13.36 -0.32 -32.69
CA GLU A 257 14.09 -1.59 -32.59
C GLU A 257 15.03 -1.64 -31.39
N THR A 258 15.79 -0.55 -31.15
CA THR A 258 16.68 -0.45 -29.98
C THR A 258 15.91 -0.39 -28.67
N CYS A 259 14.77 0.34 -28.64
CA CYS A 259 13.86 0.39 -27.50
C CYS A 259 13.24 -0.98 -27.18
N ALA A 260 12.87 -1.77 -28.20
CA ALA A 260 12.36 -3.12 -28.00
C ALA A 260 13.42 -4.06 -27.40
N LYS A 261 14.68 -3.99 -27.88
CA LYS A 261 15.79 -4.75 -27.29
C LYS A 261 16.08 -4.33 -25.85
N ALA A 262 16.05 -3.02 -25.57
CA ALA A 262 16.24 -2.49 -24.23
C ALA A 262 15.12 -2.92 -23.28
N GLU A 263 13.86 -2.91 -23.74
CA GLU A 263 12.72 -3.40 -22.99
C GLU A 263 12.88 -4.88 -22.61
N GLU A 264 13.28 -5.72 -23.56
CA GLU A 264 13.51 -7.16 -23.33
C GLU A 264 14.55 -7.39 -22.21
N GLU A 265 15.71 -6.72 -22.27
CA GLU A 265 16.77 -6.83 -21.26
C GLU A 265 16.36 -6.23 -19.90
N ILE A 266 15.64 -5.11 -19.89
CA ILE A 266 15.09 -4.50 -18.68
C ILE A 266 14.12 -5.46 -18.00
N MET A 267 13.14 -5.98 -18.74
CA MET A 267 12.10 -6.86 -18.20
C MET A 267 12.64 -8.23 -17.80
N LYS A 268 13.68 -8.73 -18.49
CA LYS A 268 14.44 -9.91 -18.07
C LYS A 268 15.07 -9.68 -16.69
N LYS A 269 15.75 -8.55 -16.46
CA LYS A 269 16.34 -8.23 -15.16
C LYS A 269 15.32 -8.04 -14.04
N ILE A 270 14.16 -7.46 -14.37
CA ILE A 270 13.04 -7.31 -13.43
C ILE A 270 12.47 -8.68 -13.06
N ARG A 271 12.27 -9.59 -14.02
CA ARG A 271 11.80 -10.95 -13.76
C ARG A 271 12.78 -11.76 -12.92
N GLU A 272 14.08 -11.72 -13.24
CA GLU A 272 15.12 -12.34 -12.40
C GLU A 272 15.06 -11.80 -10.96
N SER A 273 14.89 -10.49 -10.81
CA SER A 273 14.77 -9.84 -9.50
C SER A 273 13.52 -10.32 -8.74
N TYR A 274 12.40 -10.50 -9.43
CA TYR A 274 11.16 -11.02 -8.86
C TYR A 274 11.28 -12.49 -8.44
N GLU A 275 11.85 -13.34 -9.30
CA GLU A 275 12.08 -14.75 -9.01
C GLU A 275 13.01 -14.95 -7.81
N ASN A 276 14.08 -14.14 -7.71
CA ASN A 276 14.97 -14.16 -6.56
C ASN A 276 14.25 -13.81 -5.24
N ASP A 277 13.31 -12.86 -5.26
CA ASP A 277 12.51 -12.52 -4.07
C ASP A 277 11.57 -13.67 -3.67
N ILE A 278 10.92 -14.29 -4.65
CA ILE A 278 10.06 -15.46 -4.41
C ILE A 278 10.86 -16.64 -3.84
N ALA A 279 12.04 -16.90 -4.40
CA ALA A 279 12.91 -17.97 -3.93
C ALA A 279 13.37 -17.72 -2.48
N ALA A 280 13.76 -16.48 -2.16
CA ALA A 280 14.12 -16.08 -0.80
C ALA A 280 12.95 -16.24 0.20
N MET A 281 11.73 -15.88 -0.22
CA MET A 281 10.52 -16.10 0.59
C MET A 281 10.21 -17.59 0.81
N ASN A 282 10.35 -18.43 -0.21
CA ASN A 282 10.12 -19.87 -0.08
C ASN A 282 11.17 -20.56 0.79
N LEU A 283 12.44 -20.13 0.75
CA LEU A 283 13.49 -20.66 1.63
C LEU A 283 13.20 -20.35 3.11
N GLN A 284 12.60 -19.20 3.42
CA GLN A 284 12.13 -18.89 4.78
C GLN A 284 10.94 -19.75 5.23
N ALA A 285 10.12 -20.24 4.29
CA ALA A 285 9.01 -21.15 4.61
C ALA A 285 9.47 -22.60 4.87
N HIS A 286 10.59 -23.04 4.28
CA HIS A 286 11.12 -24.41 4.41
C HIS A 286 12.09 -24.63 5.58
N LEU A 287 12.41 -23.58 6.36
CA LEU A 287 13.25 -23.70 7.55
C LEU A 287 12.51 -24.22 8.79
N ILE A 288 11.23 -24.61 8.67
CA ILE A 288 10.51 -25.35 9.72
C ILE A 288 9.77 -26.56 9.09
N PRO A 289 10.44 -27.72 8.91
CA PRO A 289 9.76 -28.97 8.65
C PRO A 289 8.91 -29.33 9.89
N GLY A 290 7.58 -29.30 9.77
CA GLY A 290 6.66 -29.75 10.83
C GLY A 290 5.57 -28.75 11.24
N LEU A 291 5.56 -27.52 10.71
CA LEU A 291 4.46 -26.59 10.97
C LEU A 291 3.29 -26.85 10.01
N ASN A 292 2.28 -27.58 10.48
CA ASN A 292 1.05 -27.79 9.72
C ASN A 292 0.18 -26.53 9.83
N LEU A 293 0.15 -25.70 8.78
CA LEU A 293 -0.58 -24.42 8.77
C LEU A 293 -2.11 -24.56 8.96
N ASN A 294 -2.67 -25.77 8.81
CA ASN A 294 -4.08 -26.05 9.13
C ASN A 294 -4.38 -26.00 10.64
N ALA A 295 -3.37 -26.01 11.52
CA ALA A 295 -3.54 -25.91 12.97
C ALA A 295 -3.53 -24.46 13.51
N LEU A 296 -3.26 -23.45 12.67
CA LEU A 296 -3.15 -22.03 13.06
C LEU A 296 -4.41 -21.19 12.76
N GLY A 297 -5.52 -21.80 12.33
CA GLY A 297 -6.82 -21.12 12.25
C GLY A 297 -6.91 -19.93 11.29
N LEU A 298 -6.02 -19.83 10.29
CA LEU A 298 -5.94 -18.70 9.36
C LEU A 298 -6.88 -18.79 8.13
N PHE A 299 -7.84 -19.71 8.12
CA PHE A 299 -8.92 -19.76 7.11
C PHE A 299 -10.28 -20.06 7.77
N PRO A 300 -11.41 -19.54 7.24
CA PRO A 300 -12.73 -19.78 7.81
C PRO A 300 -13.18 -21.24 7.52
N PRO A 301 -13.91 -21.89 8.44
CA PRO A 301 -14.41 -23.24 8.20
C PRO A 301 -15.61 -23.18 7.25
N SER A 302 -15.41 -23.56 5.98
CA SER A 302 -16.51 -23.98 5.13
C SER A 302 -16.68 -25.51 5.22
N SER A 303 -17.75 -25.89 5.93
CA SER A 303 -18.59 -27.08 5.77
C SER A 303 -18.04 -28.51 5.96
N SER A 304 -18.84 -29.25 6.75
CA SER A 304 -19.18 -30.68 6.70
C SER A 304 -18.19 -31.71 7.26
N GLY A 305 -18.52 -32.20 8.47
CA GLY A 305 -18.02 -33.46 9.02
C GLY A 305 -18.42 -33.65 10.49
N ILE A 306 -19.50 -34.37 10.75
CA ILE A 306 -19.93 -34.85 12.09
C ILE A 306 -18.97 -35.96 12.55
N PRO A 307 -18.55 -36.02 13.85
CA PRO A 307 -18.90 -37.18 14.69
C PRO A 307 -19.05 -36.82 16.21
N PRO A 308 -19.27 -37.77 17.14
CA PRO A 308 -20.55 -38.17 17.73
C PRO A 308 -20.76 -37.68 19.20
N PRO A 309 -21.93 -37.93 19.83
CA PRO A 309 -22.24 -37.41 21.16
C PRO A 309 -21.83 -38.39 22.28
N ALA A 310 -21.41 -37.86 23.43
CA ALA A 310 -21.38 -38.60 24.69
C ALA A 310 -21.79 -37.70 25.87
N VAL A 311 -23.04 -37.92 26.29
CA VAL A 311 -23.65 -37.88 27.62
C VAL A 311 -23.08 -36.98 28.73
N SER A 312 -24.04 -36.25 29.32
CA SER A 312 -23.99 -35.43 30.52
C SER A 312 -23.80 -36.23 31.82
N VAL A 313 -23.07 -35.65 32.78
CA VAL A 313 -23.43 -35.66 34.21
C VAL A 313 -23.00 -34.34 34.86
N ALA A 314 -23.84 -33.88 35.79
CA ALA A 314 -23.79 -32.55 36.39
C ALA A 314 -22.95 -32.49 37.68
N SER A 315 -22.51 -31.26 37.96
CA SER A 315 -22.53 -30.59 39.27
C SER A 315 -21.21 -30.39 40.04
N ALA A 316 -21.24 -29.27 40.77
CA ALA A 316 -20.43 -28.79 41.88
C ALA A 316 -19.19 -27.92 41.59
N ALA A 317 -19.39 -26.64 41.94
CA ALA A 317 -18.45 -25.55 42.12
C ALA A 317 -17.05 -25.90 42.65
N ALA A 318 -16.03 -25.36 41.98
CA ALA A 318 -14.78 -24.96 42.61
C ALA A 318 -14.19 -23.78 41.83
N ALA A 319 -13.98 -22.67 42.53
CA ALA A 319 -13.29 -21.50 42.04
C ALA A 319 -11.86 -21.87 41.63
N ALA A 320 -11.52 -21.63 40.36
CA ALA A 320 -10.14 -21.61 39.90
C ALA A 320 -10.01 -20.59 38.76
N SER A 321 -9.24 -19.55 39.05
CA SER A 321 -8.92 -18.41 38.19
C SER A 321 -8.34 -18.84 36.84
N TYR A 322 -9.04 -18.51 35.76
CA TYR A 322 -8.43 -18.42 34.44
C TYR A 322 -7.86 -17.01 34.26
N PRO A 323 -6.59 -16.82 33.86
CA PRO A 323 -6.12 -15.52 33.42
C PRO A 323 -6.78 -15.21 32.07
N PRO A 324 -7.33 -14.01 31.84
CA PRO A 324 -7.72 -13.61 30.50
C PRO A 324 -6.45 -13.36 29.70
N PHE A 325 -6.26 -14.11 28.62
CA PHE A 325 -5.30 -13.77 27.57
C PHE A 325 -5.85 -12.57 26.78
N GLY A 326 -5.86 -11.40 27.43
CA GLY A 326 -5.99 -10.12 26.76
C GLY A 326 -4.59 -9.69 26.35
N GLN A 327 -4.25 -9.83 25.07
CA GLN A 327 -3.23 -8.96 24.50
C GLN A 327 -3.76 -7.53 24.64
N GLN A 328 -3.29 -6.80 25.64
CA GLN A 328 -3.43 -5.35 25.63
C GLN A 328 -2.85 -4.87 24.29
N PRO A 329 -3.55 -3.99 23.55
CA PRO A 329 -2.94 -3.35 22.39
C PRO A 329 -1.69 -2.62 22.89
N GLU A 330 -0.51 -3.05 22.42
CA GLU A 330 0.75 -2.47 22.83
C GLU A 330 0.75 -0.99 22.44
N SER A 331 0.53 -0.10 23.43
CA SER A 331 0.45 1.33 23.19
C SER A 331 1.87 1.89 23.08
N GLU A 332 2.24 2.30 21.88
CA GLU A 332 3.54 2.92 21.64
C GLU A 332 3.43 4.44 21.84
N THR A 333 4.58 5.10 22.05
CA THR A 333 4.66 6.56 22.13
C THR A 333 5.71 7.09 21.17
N VAL A 334 5.33 8.11 20.40
CA VAL A 334 6.20 8.88 19.49
C VAL A 334 6.22 10.32 19.95
N HIS A 335 7.40 10.93 19.99
CA HIS A 335 7.57 12.36 20.24
C HIS A 335 7.89 13.07 18.93
N LEU A 336 6.97 13.86 18.41
CA LEU A 336 7.11 14.58 17.15
C LEU A 336 7.44 16.05 17.40
N PHE A 337 8.47 16.58 16.76
CA PHE A 337 8.89 17.97 16.93
C PHE A 337 8.33 18.83 15.80
N ILE A 338 7.55 19.86 16.16
CA ILE A 338 6.96 20.82 15.22
C ILE A 338 7.48 22.23 15.48
N PRO A 339 7.48 23.13 14.49
CA PRO A 339 7.80 24.54 14.71
C PRO A 339 6.91 25.15 15.79
N ALA A 340 7.49 25.93 16.71
CA ALA A 340 6.75 26.54 17.82
C ALA A 340 5.60 27.44 17.34
N LEU A 341 5.80 28.14 16.22
CA LEU A 341 4.79 28.98 15.57
C LEU A 341 3.55 28.19 15.11
N ALA A 342 3.73 26.89 14.80
CA ALA A 342 2.65 26.05 14.31
C ALA A 342 1.79 25.41 15.40
N VAL A 343 2.23 25.48 16.67
CA VAL A 343 1.49 24.90 17.80
C VAL A 343 0.07 25.44 17.89
N GLY A 344 -0.13 26.74 17.66
CA GLY A 344 -1.46 27.36 17.68
C GLY A 344 -2.42 26.73 16.67
N ALA A 345 -1.95 26.44 15.46
CA ALA A 345 -2.74 25.80 14.41
C ALA A 345 -3.06 24.33 14.70
N ILE A 346 -2.12 23.60 15.33
CA ILE A 346 -2.33 22.20 15.75
C ILE A 346 -3.32 22.13 16.93
N ILE A 347 -3.24 23.05 17.90
CA ILE A 347 -4.17 23.11 19.05
C ILE A 347 -5.57 23.55 18.59
N GLY A 348 -5.63 24.60 17.77
CA GLY A 348 -6.88 25.25 17.35
C GLY A 348 -7.51 26.11 18.44
N LYS A 349 -8.53 26.89 18.06
CA LYS A 349 -9.28 27.76 19.00
C LYS A 349 -9.86 26.93 20.14
N GLN A 350 -9.60 27.33 21.39
CA GLN A 350 -10.01 26.60 22.62
C GLN A 350 -9.59 25.11 22.67
N GLY A 351 -8.56 24.72 21.91
CA GLY A 351 -8.12 23.33 21.83
C GLY A 351 -9.08 22.40 21.06
N GLN A 352 -10.01 22.94 20.26
CA GLN A 352 -10.96 22.13 19.52
C GLN A 352 -10.29 21.21 18.49
N HIS A 353 -9.28 21.73 17.77
CA HIS A 353 -8.64 20.97 16.70
C HIS A 353 -7.84 19.78 17.24
N ILE A 354 -7.03 19.97 18.30
CA ILE A 354 -6.29 18.86 18.91
C ILE A 354 -7.20 17.79 19.54
N LYS A 355 -8.35 18.20 20.11
CA LYS A 355 -9.35 17.26 20.65
C LYS A 355 -10.00 16.44 19.53
N GLN A 356 -10.39 17.10 18.43
CA GLN A 356 -10.95 16.43 17.26
C GLN A 356 -9.93 15.48 16.62
N LEU A 357 -8.68 15.93 16.48
CA LEU A 357 -7.58 15.14 15.97
C LEU A 357 -7.33 13.89 16.82
N SER A 358 -7.29 14.04 18.15
CA SER A 358 -7.16 12.93 19.10
C SER A 358 -8.31 11.92 18.95
N ARG A 359 -9.56 12.40 18.82
CA ARG A 359 -10.74 11.55 18.58
C ARG A 359 -10.69 10.83 17.23
N PHE A 360 -10.32 11.53 16.16
CA PHE A 360 -10.22 10.98 14.81
C PHE A 360 -9.12 9.92 14.70
N ALA A 361 -7.95 10.20 15.28
CA ALA A 361 -6.82 9.28 15.26
C ALA A 361 -7.05 8.07 16.17
N GLY A 362 -7.84 8.21 17.23
CA GLY A 362 -7.89 7.22 18.32
C GLY A 362 -6.59 7.19 19.12
N ALA A 363 -5.87 8.32 19.19
CA ALA A 363 -4.60 8.48 19.89
C ALA A 363 -4.71 9.56 20.98
N SER A 364 -3.94 9.41 22.06
CA SER A 364 -3.71 10.50 23.02
C SER A 364 -2.65 11.44 22.45
N ILE A 365 -2.99 12.71 22.25
CA ILE A 365 -2.08 13.71 21.68
C ILE A 365 -1.94 14.84 22.69
N LYS A 366 -0.72 15.08 23.15
CA LYS A 366 -0.38 16.13 24.11
C LYS A 366 0.76 16.97 23.56
N ILE A 367 0.76 18.27 23.81
CA ILE A 367 1.87 19.15 23.43
C ILE A 367 2.63 19.49 24.70
N ALA A 368 3.90 19.10 24.76
CA ALA A 368 4.78 19.38 25.87
C ALA A 368 5.03 20.90 25.97
N PRO A 369 5.31 21.45 27.18
CA PRO A 369 5.74 22.83 27.35
C PRO A 369 6.98 23.16 26.49
N ALA A 370 7.22 24.45 26.25
CA ALA A 370 8.46 24.86 25.58
C ALA A 370 9.66 24.54 26.48
N GLU A 371 10.74 24.02 25.90
CA GLU A 371 11.99 23.73 26.63
C GLU A 371 12.80 25.00 26.97
N GLY A 372 12.24 26.18 26.70
CA GLY A 372 12.80 27.49 27.03
C GLY A 372 12.05 28.62 26.34
N PRO A 373 12.33 29.88 26.71
CA PRO A 373 11.68 31.06 26.14
C PRO A 373 11.95 31.27 24.64
N ASP A 374 13.02 30.67 24.09
CA ASP A 374 13.40 30.79 22.66
C ASP A 374 13.39 29.43 21.92
N ALA A 375 12.58 28.48 22.41
CA ALA A 375 12.49 27.17 21.79
C ALA A 375 11.83 27.25 20.40
N LYS A 376 12.61 27.00 19.34
CA LYS A 376 12.14 26.99 17.95
C LYS A 376 11.21 25.81 17.62
N LEU A 377 11.34 24.72 18.38
CA LEU A 377 10.57 23.49 18.22
C LEU A 377 9.76 23.20 19.48
N ARG A 378 8.62 22.55 19.30
CA ARG A 378 7.72 22.08 20.35
C ARG A 378 7.44 20.60 20.15
N MET A 379 7.56 19.84 21.24
CA MET A 379 7.35 18.40 21.23
C MET A 379 5.86 18.06 21.37
N VAL A 380 5.36 17.26 20.45
CA VAL A 380 4.03 16.65 20.45
C VAL A 380 4.18 15.18 20.82
N ILE A 381 3.60 14.79 21.95
CA ILE A 381 3.60 13.43 22.46
C ILE A 381 2.35 12.73 21.92
N ILE A 382 2.54 11.68 21.13
CA ILE A 382 1.48 10.89 20.50
C ILE A 382 1.56 9.47 21.07
N THR A 383 0.54 9.05 21.78
CA THR A 383 0.45 7.72 22.40
C THR A 383 -0.76 6.97 21.85
N GLY A 384 -0.57 5.74 21.39
CA GLY A 384 -1.63 4.92 20.82
C GLY A 384 -1.08 3.76 20.00
N PRO A 385 -1.95 2.92 19.42
CA PRO A 385 -1.54 1.86 18.51
C PRO A 385 -0.91 2.44 17.24
N PRO A 386 -0.13 1.66 16.48
CA PRO A 386 0.58 2.13 15.28
C PRO A 386 -0.33 2.83 14.26
N GLU A 387 -1.55 2.31 14.04
CA GLU A 387 -2.53 2.91 13.13
C GLU A 387 -3.00 4.30 13.61
N ALA A 388 -3.14 4.49 14.92
CA ALA A 388 -3.56 5.75 15.51
C ALA A 388 -2.45 6.79 15.43
N GLN A 389 -1.20 6.38 15.67
CA GLN A 389 -0.03 7.24 15.50
C GLN A 389 0.13 7.69 14.05
N PHE A 390 -0.02 6.78 13.08
CA PHE A 390 0.04 7.09 11.66
C PHE A 390 -0.99 8.18 11.28
N LYS A 391 -2.25 8.01 11.71
CA LYS A 391 -3.33 8.98 11.48
C LYS A 391 -3.03 10.33 12.14
N ALA A 392 -2.57 10.32 13.39
CA ALA A 392 -2.25 11.53 14.14
C ALA A 392 -1.09 12.30 13.48
N GLN A 393 0.02 11.63 13.19
CA GLN A 393 1.18 12.24 12.53
C GLN A 393 0.79 12.74 11.13
N GLY A 394 0.07 11.94 10.33
CA GLY A 394 -0.35 12.35 8.98
C GLY A 394 -1.17 13.63 8.96
N ARG A 395 -2.10 13.78 9.91
CA ARG A 395 -2.88 15.02 10.08
C ARG A 395 -2.03 16.20 10.55
N ILE A 396 -1.05 15.97 11.42
CA ILE A 396 -0.12 17.04 11.84
C ILE A 396 0.73 17.52 10.67
N TYR A 397 1.36 16.60 9.92
CA TYR A 397 2.12 16.94 8.71
C TYR A 397 1.25 17.67 7.67
N GLY A 398 0.02 17.19 7.44
CA GLY A 398 -0.93 17.83 6.55
C GLY A 398 -1.29 19.25 6.98
N LYS A 399 -1.61 19.44 8.27
CA LYS A 399 -1.95 20.76 8.80
C LYS A 399 -0.81 21.77 8.67
N LEU A 400 0.43 21.33 8.92
CA LEU A 400 1.61 22.18 8.74
C LEU A 400 1.80 22.63 7.29
N LYS A 401 1.43 21.76 6.33
CA LYS A 401 1.47 22.07 4.91
C LYS A 401 0.37 23.05 4.50
N GLU A 402 -0.86 22.85 4.99
CA GLU A 402 -2.03 23.71 4.70
C GLU A 402 -1.83 25.16 5.17
N GLU A 403 -1.24 25.33 6.35
CA GLU A 403 -1.01 26.64 6.95
C GLU A 403 0.23 27.36 6.38
N ASN A 404 0.87 26.81 5.34
CA ASN A 404 2.05 27.36 4.66
C ASN A 404 3.22 27.71 5.61
N PHE A 405 3.43 26.90 6.66
CA PHE A 405 4.62 27.05 7.52
C PHE A 405 5.93 26.70 6.79
N PHE A 406 5.82 26.04 5.64
CA PHE A 406 6.90 25.65 4.74
C PHE A 406 6.63 26.26 3.37
N GLY A 407 7.67 26.47 2.56
CA GLY A 407 7.50 27.06 1.23
C GLY A 407 6.55 26.25 0.34
N PRO A 408 5.87 26.86 -0.66
CA PRO A 408 4.89 26.18 -1.50
C PRO A 408 5.44 25.00 -2.34
N LYS A 409 6.77 24.93 -2.48
CA LYS A 409 7.49 23.82 -3.14
C LYS A 409 8.31 22.97 -2.15
N GLU A 410 8.28 23.31 -0.87
CA GLU A 410 9.06 22.65 0.16
C GLU A 410 8.22 21.56 0.83
N GLU A 411 8.79 20.36 0.92
CA GLU A 411 8.12 19.25 1.59
C GLU A 411 8.30 19.34 3.10
N VAL A 412 7.22 19.14 3.85
CA VAL A 412 7.24 19.18 5.32
C VAL A 412 8.11 18.04 5.85
N LYS A 413 9.24 18.40 6.45
CA LYS A 413 10.14 17.47 7.15
C LYS A 413 10.10 17.77 8.64
N LEU A 414 9.87 16.74 9.45
CA LEU A 414 9.89 16.85 10.90
C LEU A 414 10.83 15.82 11.51
N GLU A 415 11.24 16.10 12.75
CA GLU A 415 12.02 15.18 13.58
C GLU A 415 11.06 14.42 14.51
N ALA A 416 11.16 13.10 14.52
CA ALA A 416 10.41 12.21 15.39
C ALA A 416 11.39 11.41 16.26
N HIS A 417 11.13 11.37 17.56
CA HIS A 417 11.87 10.58 18.51
C HIS A 417 11.03 9.38 18.93
N ILE A 418 11.65 8.21 18.88
CA ILE A 418 11.09 6.98 19.43
C ILE A 418 12.03 6.44 20.49
N LYS A 419 11.45 5.87 21.55
CA LYS A 419 12.23 5.23 22.60
C LYS A 419 12.42 3.76 22.26
N VAL A 420 13.67 3.30 22.36
CA VAL A 420 14.03 1.90 22.14
C VAL A 420 14.80 1.39 23.35
N PRO A 421 14.64 0.13 23.76
CA PRO A 421 15.45 -0.43 24.84
C PRO A 421 16.94 -0.32 24.53
N SER A 422 17.76 0.04 25.52
CA SER A 422 19.20 0.26 25.37
C SER A 422 19.90 -0.98 24.76
N TYR A 423 19.52 -2.18 25.22
CA TYR A 423 20.03 -3.45 24.72
C TYR A 423 19.70 -3.70 23.23
N ALA A 424 18.64 -3.09 22.71
CA ALA A 424 18.20 -3.26 21.32
C ALA A 424 18.74 -2.14 20.40
N ALA A 425 19.18 -1.02 20.95
CA ALA A 425 19.71 0.12 20.18
C ALA A 425 20.89 -0.28 19.28
N GLY A 426 21.81 -1.12 19.80
CA GLY A 426 22.94 -1.63 19.02
C GLY A 426 22.51 -2.44 17.78
N ARG A 427 21.34 -3.09 17.82
CA ARG A 427 20.77 -3.81 16.67
C ARG A 427 20.15 -2.89 15.63
N VAL A 428 19.58 -1.77 16.07
CA VAL A 428 19.09 -0.71 15.18
C VAL A 428 20.26 -0.05 14.44
N ILE A 429 21.39 0.20 15.12
CA ILE A 429 22.61 0.73 14.50
C ILE A 429 23.25 -0.30 13.55
N GLY A 430 23.40 -1.54 14.02
CA GLY A 430 24.08 -2.61 13.30
C GLY A 430 25.61 -2.54 13.35
N LYS A 431 26.27 -3.64 12.96
CA LYS A 431 27.74 -3.74 12.95
C LYS A 431 28.33 -2.68 12.00
N GLY A 432 29.09 -1.73 12.55
CA GLY A 432 29.67 -0.61 11.80
C GLY A 432 28.65 0.36 11.19
N GLY A 433 27.43 0.43 11.74
CA GLY A 433 26.36 1.30 11.21
C GLY A 433 25.63 0.75 9.98
N LYS A 434 25.90 -0.49 9.55
CA LYS A 434 25.30 -1.06 8.33
C LYS A 434 23.77 -1.05 8.35
N THR A 435 23.16 -1.44 9.47
CA THR A 435 21.70 -1.53 9.57
C THR A 435 21.05 -0.15 9.50
N VAL A 436 21.59 0.84 10.23
CA VAL A 436 21.05 2.20 10.17
C VAL A 436 21.30 2.85 8.81
N ASN A 437 22.43 2.59 8.15
CA ASN A 437 22.67 3.08 6.79
C ASN A 437 21.72 2.44 5.77
N GLU A 438 21.45 1.14 5.89
CA GLU A 438 20.46 0.45 5.06
C GLU A 438 19.05 1.01 5.29
N LEU A 439 18.70 1.25 6.55
CA LEU A 439 17.41 1.84 6.93
C LEU A 439 17.26 3.26 6.34
N GLN A 440 18.29 4.10 6.43
CA GLN A 440 18.28 5.42 5.82
C GLN A 440 18.16 5.33 4.29
N ASN A 441 18.90 4.44 3.63
CA ASN A 441 18.82 4.23 2.19
C ASN A 441 17.44 3.75 1.72
N LEU A 442 16.81 2.84 2.47
CA LEU A 442 15.50 2.28 2.12
C LEU A 442 14.36 3.27 2.38
N THR A 443 14.48 4.09 3.41
CA THR A 443 13.38 4.96 3.87
C THR A 443 13.51 6.39 3.41
N SER A 444 14.70 6.82 2.97
CA SER A 444 15.04 8.22 2.71
C SER A 444 14.89 9.13 3.95
N ALA A 445 14.68 8.57 5.15
CA ALA A 445 14.74 9.29 6.41
C ALA A 445 16.19 9.32 6.90
N GLU A 446 16.58 10.41 7.53
CA GLU A 446 17.80 10.46 8.33
C GLU A 446 17.51 9.80 9.68
N VAL A 447 18.31 8.81 10.07
CA VAL A 447 18.12 8.08 11.32
C VAL A 447 19.39 8.13 12.14
N VAL A 448 19.30 8.77 13.29
CA VAL A 448 20.43 9.00 14.19
C VAL A 448 20.12 8.33 15.53
N VAL A 449 21.05 7.48 15.96
CA VAL A 449 21.06 6.93 17.32
C VAL A 449 22.24 7.57 18.05
N PRO A 450 22.03 8.64 18.84
CA PRO A 450 23.12 9.30 19.54
C PRO A 450 23.83 8.33 20.50
N ARG A 451 25.16 8.27 20.39
CA ARG A 451 26.01 7.25 21.04
C ARG A 451 26.27 7.53 22.53
N ASP A 452 26.20 8.79 22.94
CA ASP A 452 26.55 9.25 24.29
C ASP A 452 25.32 9.46 25.20
N GLN A 453 24.20 8.82 24.88
CA GLN A 453 22.99 8.91 25.70
C GLN A 453 23.06 7.95 26.88
N THR A 454 22.86 8.47 28.09
CA THR A 454 22.53 7.64 29.25
C THR A 454 21.10 7.10 29.09
N PRO A 455 20.88 5.79 29.22
CA PRO A 455 19.53 5.23 29.24
C PRO A 455 18.66 5.94 30.28
N ASP A 456 17.37 6.10 29.99
CA ASP A 456 16.41 6.65 30.94
C ASP A 456 16.09 5.66 32.08
N GLU A 457 15.21 6.06 33.02
CA GLU A 457 14.79 5.21 34.15
C GLU A 457 14.19 3.85 33.73
N ASN A 458 13.73 3.73 32.47
CA ASN A 458 13.18 2.49 31.91
C ASN A 458 14.20 1.73 31.05
N ASP A 459 15.49 2.09 31.14
CA ASP A 459 16.58 1.54 30.32
C ASP A 459 16.33 1.72 28.81
N GLN A 460 15.74 2.87 28.43
CA GLN A 460 15.47 3.21 27.03
C GLN A 460 16.38 4.34 26.55
N VAL A 461 16.74 4.30 25.28
CA VAL A 461 17.48 5.35 24.57
C VAL A 461 16.63 5.89 23.42
N VAL A 462 16.90 7.11 23.00
CA VAL A 462 16.14 7.76 21.93
C VAL A 462 16.80 7.51 20.58
N VAL A 463 15.97 7.14 19.60
CA VAL A 463 16.31 7.15 18.19
C VAL A 463 15.61 8.33 17.53
N LYS A 464 16.40 9.18 16.86
CA LYS A 464 15.93 10.35 16.14
C LYS A 464 15.73 10.01 14.67
N ILE A 465 14.58 10.36 14.12
CA ILE A 465 14.18 10.07 12.74
C ILE A 465 13.72 11.39 12.13
N THR A 466 14.41 11.86 11.10
CA THR A 466 14.09 13.12 10.43
C THR A 466 13.78 12.87 8.97
N GLY A 467 12.67 13.41 8.48
CA GLY A 467 12.24 13.20 7.11
C GLY A 467 10.82 13.67 6.84
N HIS A 468 10.37 13.47 5.60
CA HIS A 468 8.96 13.68 5.25
C HIS A 468 8.08 12.59 5.86
N PHE A 469 6.76 12.81 5.91
CA PHE A 469 5.81 11.94 6.62
C PHE A 469 6.05 10.45 6.35
N TYR A 470 6.05 10.05 5.07
CA TYR A 470 6.18 8.64 4.70
C TYR A 470 7.56 8.03 4.98
N ALA A 471 8.64 8.79 4.82
CA ALA A 471 9.98 8.35 5.18
C ALA A 471 10.07 8.06 6.69
N CYS A 472 9.56 8.97 7.51
CA CYS A 472 9.51 8.82 8.97
C CYS A 472 8.67 7.60 9.37
N GLN A 473 7.48 7.40 8.79
CA GLN A 473 6.61 6.25 9.10
C GLN A 473 7.29 4.91 8.74
N LEU A 474 7.93 4.84 7.58
CA LEU A 474 8.61 3.62 7.16
C LEU A 474 9.81 3.31 8.05
N ALA A 475 10.58 4.33 8.43
CA ALA A 475 11.70 4.20 9.36
C ALA A 475 11.23 3.72 10.74
N GLN A 476 10.17 4.31 11.29
CA GLN A 476 9.56 3.88 12.55
C GLN A 476 9.14 2.40 12.49
N ARG A 477 8.41 1.99 11.45
CA ARG A 477 7.99 0.59 11.28
C ARG A 477 9.17 -0.37 11.20
N LYS A 478 10.22 -0.02 10.45
CA LYS A 478 11.43 -0.84 10.31
C LYS A 478 12.18 -0.98 11.63
N ILE A 479 12.25 0.09 12.42
CA ILE A 479 12.84 0.02 13.76
C ILE A 479 12.00 -0.89 14.66
N GLN A 480 10.67 -0.78 14.62
CA GLN A 480 9.79 -1.68 15.39
C GLN A 480 9.94 -3.16 14.98
N GLU A 481 10.10 -3.46 13.68
CA GLU A 481 10.39 -4.81 13.21
C GLU A 481 11.69 -5.36 13.82
N ILE A 482 12.75 -4.55 13.89
CA ILE A 482 14.02 -4.91 14.53
C ILE A 482 13.79 -5.20 16.01
N LEU A 483 13.05 -4.34 16.73
CA LEU A 483 12.76 -4.53 18.15
C LEU A 483 11.96 -5.83 18.40
N ALA A 484 10.95 -6.11 17.57
CA ALA A 484 10.16 -7.34 17.67
C ALA A 484 11.01 -8.60 17.42
N GLN A 485 12.00 -8.53 16.53
CA GLN A 485 12.96 -9.63 16.33
C GLN A 485 13.87 -9.83 17.54
N VAL A 486 14.38 -8.75 18.13
CA VAL A 486 15.26 -8.81 19.32
C VAL A 486 14.51 -9.38 20.52
N ARG A 487 13.26 -8.93 20.78
CA ARG A 487 12.42 -9.45 21.86
C ARG A 487 12.18 -10.95 21.75
N ARG A 488 11.91 -11.46 20.53
CA ARG A 488 11.72 -12.91 20.27
C ARG A 488 12.99 -13.73 20.55
N GLN A 489 14.16 -13.22 20.16
CA GLN A 489 15.45 -13.89 20.44
C GLN A 489 15.73 -13.97 21.95
N GLN A 490 15.41 -12.91 22.69
CA GLN A 490 15.61 -12.87 24.14
C GLN A 490 14.66 -13.82 24.90
N GLN A 491 13.41 -13.97 24.45
CA GLN A 491 12.47 -14.93 25.02
C GLN A 491 12.91 -16.37 24.80
N GLN A 492 13.46 -16.71 23.61
CA GLN A 492 14.03 -18.04 23.34
C GLN A 492 15.26 -18.35 24.19
N GLN A 493 16.13 -17.36 24.45
CA GLN A 493 17.28 -17.55 25.35
C GLN A 493 16.88 -17.76 26.80
N LYS A 494 15.83 -17.08 27.28
CA LYS A 494 15.32 -17.25 28.66
C LYS A 494 14.68 -18.63 28.88
N THR A 495 13.93 -19.17 27.92
CA THR A 495 13.34 -20.52 28.03
C THR A 495 14.39 -21.65 27.98
N LEU A 496 15.52 -21.44 27.32
CA LEU A 496 16.64 -22.39 27.31
C LEU A 496 17.43 -22.41 28.63
N GLN A 497 17.51 -21.29 29.36
CA GLN A 497 18.20 -21.20 30.66
C GLN A 497 17.36 -21.68 31.86
N SER A 498 16.02 -21.59 31.78
CA SER A 498 15.13 -22.06 32.86
C SER A 498 14.88 -23.58 32.88
N GLY A 499 15.46 -24.33 31.94
CA GLY A 499 15.25 -25.77 31.78
C GLY A 499 16.32 -26.70 32.38
N GLN A 500 17.32 -26.19 33.11
CA GLN A 500 18.30 -27.06 33.78
C GLN A 500 17.75 -27.56 35.13
N PRO A 501 17.61 -28.88 35.35
CA PRO A 501 17.20 -29.41 36.64
C PRO A 501 18.31 -29.19 37.67
N GLN A 502 17.96 -28.62 38.83
CA GLN A 502 18.86 -28.58 39.99
C GLN A 502 19.30 -30.00 40.36
N PRO A 503 20.61 -30.25 40.59
CA PRO A 503 21.05 -31.55 41.05
C PRO A 503 20.50 -31.75 42.46
N ARG A 504 19.70 -32.80 42.66
CA ARG A 504 19.31 -33.29 43.99
C ARG A 504 20.59 -33.51 44.79
N ARG A 505 20.79 -32.69 45.84
CA ARG A 505 21.81 -32.96 46.86
C ARG A 505 21.44 -34.26 47.57
N LYS A 506 22.48 -35.07 47.80
CA LYS A 506 22.49 -36.42 48.37
C LYS A 506 21.68 -36.55 49.65
#